data_AF-A0A2M7NIV9-F1
#
_entry.id   AF-A0A2M7NIV9-F1
#
_cell.length_a   1.000
_cell.length_b   1.000
_cell.length_c   1.000
_cell.angle_alpha   90.00
_cell.angle_beta   90.00
_cell.angle_gamma   90.00
#
_symmetry.space_group_name_H-M   'P 1'
#
loop_
_entity.id
_entity.type
_entity.pdbx_description
1 polymer ?
#
loop_
_entity_poly.entity_id
_entity_poly.type
_entity_poly.pdbx_seq_one_letter_code
_entity_poly.pdbx_strand_id
1 'polypeptide(L)'
;MPRLIISNTTPIITFLGIGKLDLFKEMYESIVVPYEVYLEIEAAKDKPFYTDLKKIDWIKIEKVKNKELVEHLATFLDKGEAEAIILAEELQADLLLLDEKG
;
A
#
# COMPACT_ATOMS: atom_id res chain seq x y z
N MET A 1 7.29 9.15 18.51
CA MET A 1 7.04 7.76 18.04
C MET A 1 7.14 7.79 16.53
N PRO A 2 7.80 6.82 15.88
CA PRO A 2 7.80 6.75 14.42
C PRO A 2 6.35 6.62 13.94
N ARG A 3 5.96 7.38 12.91
CA ARG A 3 4.61 7.33 12.37
C ARG A 3 4.41 6.04 11.58
N LEU A 4 3.32 5.33 11.82
CA LEU A 4 2.92 4.16 11.05
C LEU A 4 2.03 4.61 9.89
N ILE A 5 2.53 4.42 8.67
CA ILE A 5 1.86 4.83 7.43
C ILE A 5 1.46 3.59 6.64
N ILE A 6 0.19 3.45 6.27
CA ILE A 6 -0.28 2.42 5.32
C ILE A 6 -0.47 3.08 3.96
N SER A 7 -0.03 2.45 2.86
CA SER A 7 -0.23 2.96 1.51
C SER A 7 -0.92 1.97 0.60
N ASN A 8 -1.92 2.44 -0.15
CA ASN A 8 -2.51 1.73 -1.28
C ASN A 8 -1.61 1.83 -2.53
N THR A 9 -2.06 1.21 -3.63
CA THR A 9 -1.34 1.06 -4.89
C THR A 9 -1.04 2.39 -5.58
N THR A 10 -2.02 3.30 -5.69
CA THR A 10 -1.89 4.53 -6.49
C THR A 10 -0.71 5.41 -6.03
N PRO A 11 -0.57 5.79 -4.74
CA PRO A 11 0.56 6.61 -4.31
C PRO A 11 1.92 6.00 -4.71
N ILE A 12 2.08 4.68 -4.52
CA ILE A 12 3.32 3.96 -4.83
C ILE A 12 3.61 4.02 -6.33
N ILE A 13 2.61 3.69 -7.16
CA ILE A 13 2.76 3.71 -8.62
C ILE A 13 3.03 5.12 -9.14
N THR A 14 2.42 6.16 -8.57
CA THR A 14 2.71 7.55 -8.96
C THR A 14 4.19 7.87 -8.81
N PHE A 15 4.80 7.56 -7.66
CA PHE A 15 6.23 7.81 -7.43
C PHE A 15 7.14 6.89 -8.25
N LEU A 16 6.76 5.63 -8.48
CA LEU A 16 7.48 4.72 -9.39
C LEU A 16 7.47 5.25 -10.83
N GLY A 17 6.30 5.68 -11.32
CA GLY A 17 6.10 6.13 -12.69
C GLY A 17 6.91 7.38 -13.06
N ILE A 18 7.17 8.27 -12.08
CA ILE A 18 8.01 9.46 -12.26
C ILE A 18 9.47 9.24 -11.83
N GLY A 19 9.84 8.04 -11.38
CA GLY A 19 11.19 7.72 -10.90
C GLY A 19 11.61 8.51 -9.65
N LYS A 20 10.66 8.77 -8.74
CA LYS A 20 10.88 9.56 -7.50
C LYS A 20 10.52 8.79 -6.24
N LEU A 21 10.78 7.48 -6.22
CA LEU A 21 10.53 6.66 -5.04
C LEU A 21 11.33 7.12 -3.81
N ASP A 22 12.51 7.73 -4.00
CA ASP A 22 13.31 8.33 -2.93
C ASP A 22 12.58 9.51 -2.24
N LEU A 23 11.82 10.31 -3.00
CA LEU A 23 11.03 11.40 -2.43
C LEU A 23 9.91 10.84 -1.53
N PHE A 24 9.32 9.70 -1.92
CA PHE A 24 8.32 9.02 -1.09
C PHE A 24 8.93 8.53 0.23
N LYS A 25 10.18 8.04 0.21
CA LYS A 25 10.97 7.71 1.42
C LYS A 25 11.22 8.93 2.30
N GLU A 26 11.62 10.06 1.72
CA GLU A 26 11.88 11.30 2.47
C GLU A 26 10.62 11.83 3.18
N MET A 27 9.43 11.62 2.60
CA MET A 27 8.17 12.08 3.18
C MET A 27 7.68 11.23 4.36
N TYR A 28 7.88 9.92 4.30
CA TYR A 28 7.23 8.98 5.23
C TYR A 28 8.20 8.12 6.05
N GLU A 29 9.49 8.12 5.73
CA GLU A 29 10.58 7.32 6.32
C GLU A 29 10.44 5.80 6.14
N SER A 30 9.24 5.26 6.41
CA SER A 30 8.84 3.88 6.19
C SER A 30 7.34 3.79 5.91
N ILE A 31 6.93 2.80 5.12
CA ILE A 31 5.51 2.52 4.87
C ILE A 31 5.23 1.03 5.04
N VAL A 32 3.97 0.71 5.33
CA VAL A 32 3.41 -0.63 5.24
C VAL A 32 2.48 -0.68 4.03
N VAL A 33 2.62 -1.75 3.26
CA VAL A 33 1.86 -2.02 2.04
C VAL A 33 1.02 -3.26 2.31
N PRO A 34 -0.32 -3.19 2.15
CA PRO A 34 -1.18 -4.36 2.24
C PRO A 34 -0.80 -5.43 1.23
N TYR A 35 -1.11 -6.68 1.52
CA TYR A 35 -0.65 -7.78 0.68
C TYR A 35 -1.30 -7.78 -0.70
N GLU A 36 -2.60 -7.47 -0.81
CA GLU A 36 -3.29 -7.34 -2.10
C GLU A 36 -2.67 -6.22 -2.95
N VAL A 37 -2.37 -5.07 -2.33
CA VAL A 37 -1.70 -3.93 -2.98
C VAL A 37 -0.34 -4.33 -3.55
N TYR A 38 0.44 -5.09 -2.78
CA TYR A 38 1.70 -5.66 -3.27
C TYR A 38 1.46 -6.58 -4.49
N LEU A 39 0.44 -7.45 -4.45
CA LEU A 39 0.13 -8.34 -5.57
C LEU A 39 -0.27 -7.58 -6.84
N GLU A 40 -0.97 -6.46 -6.73
CA GLU A 40 -1.30 -5.59 -7.88
C GLU A 40 -0.04 -5.03 -8.54
N ILE A 41 0.94 -4.61 -7.74
CA ILE A 41 2.22 -4.09 -8.24
C ILE A 41 3.03 -5.21 -8.89
N GLU A 42 3.05 -6.41 -8.31
CA GLU A 42 3.70 -7.60 -8.89
C GLU A 42 3.05 -8.03 -10.21
N ALA A 43 1.74 -7.85 -10.36
CA ALA A 43 1.03 -8.12 -11.61
C ALA A 43 1.49 -7.20 -12.76
N ALA A 44 2.05 -6.03 -12.43
CA ALA A 44 2.62 -5.07 -13.37
C ALA A 44 4.12 -5.27 -13.66
N LYS A 45 4.69 -6.45 -13.38
CA LYS A 45 6.13 -6.74 -13.56
C LYS A 45 6.68 -6.55 -14.99
N ASP A 46 5.81 -6.54 -16.00
CA ASP A 46 6.16 -6.28 -17.40
C ASP A 46 6.31 -4.78 -17.71
N LYS A 47 5.91 -3.90 -16.78
CA LYS A 47 5.91 -2.45 -16.98
C LYS A 47 7.27 -1.83 -16.68
N PRO A 48 7.68 -0.78 -17.41
CA PRO A 48 8.98 -0.13 -17.24
C PRO A 48 9.15 0.54 -15.87
N PHE A 49 8.06 0.87 -15.18
CA PHE A 49 8.07 1.48 -13.85
C PHE A 49 8.11 0.44 -12.71
N TYR A 50 8.06 -0.85 -13.02
CA TYR A 50 8.01 -1.90 -12.00
C TYR A 50 9.29 -1.93 -11.16
N THR A 51 9.11 -2.15 -9.87
CA THR A 51 10.18 -2.50 -8.95
C THR A 51 9.68 -3.54 -7.95
N ASP A 52 10.55 -4.48 -7.57
CA ASP A 52 10.24 -5.48 -6.56
C ASP A 52 10.29 -4.84 -5.17
N LEU A 53 9.12 -4.56 -4.60
CA LEU A 53 9.00 -3.87 -3.31
C LEU A 53 9.65 -4.63 -2.16
N LYS A 54 9.79 -5.96 -2.25
CA LYS A 54 10.45 -6.76 -1.19
C LYS A 54 11.94 -6.47 -1.07
N LYS A 55 12.55 -5.88 -2.09
CA LYS A 55 13.97 -5.48 -2.08
C LYS A 55 14.20 -4.11 -1.46
N ILE A 56 13.14 -3.41 -1.07
CA ILE A 56 13.22 -2.05 -0.52
C ILE A 56 13.08 -2.12 1.00
N ASP A 57 14.12 -1.67 1.69
CA ASP A 57 14.30 -1.82 3.15
C ASP A 57 13.28 -1.05 4.00
N TRP A 58 12.77 0.07 3.48
CA TRP A 58 11.81 0.93 4.17
C TRP A 58 10.34 0.61 3.85
N ILE A 59 10.09 -0.37 2.98
CA ILE A 59 8.76 -0.83 2.61
C ILE A 59 8.50 -2.19 3.27
N LYS A 60 7.46 -2.28 4.08
CA LYS A 60 7.03 -3.53 4.72
C LYS A 60 5.75 -4.02 4.05
N ILE A 61 5.67 -5.31 3.79
CA ILE A 61 4.45 -5.92 3.24
C ILE A 61 3.79 -6.72 4.37
N GLU A 62 2.54 -6.40 4.67
CA GLU A 62 1.78 -7.01 5.77
C GLU A 62 0.44 -7.55 5.28
N LYS A 63 -0.04 -8.61 5.94
CA LYS A 63 -1.34 -9.22 5.65
C LYS A 63 -2.32 -8.84 6.74
N VAL A 64 -3.55 -8.54 6.36
CA VAL A 64 -4.67 -8.43 7.32
C VAL A 64 -4.92 -9.75 8.04
N LYS A 65 -5.40 -9.66 9.28
CA LYS A 65 -5.89 -10.79 10.06
C LYS A 65 -7.36 -11.06 9.76
N ASN A 66 -8.18 -10.02 9.67
CA ASN A 66 -9.62 -10.12 9.48
C ASN A 66 -10.01 -10.15 7.99
N LYS A 67 -9.78 -11.30 7.35
CA LYS A 67 -10.11 -11.50 5.94
C LYS A 67 -11.61 -11.40 5.66
N GLU A 68 -12.47 -11.84 6.58
CA GLU A 68 -13.92 -11.76 6.41
C GLU A 68 -14.40 -10.32 6.28
N LEU A 69 -13.85 -9.43 7.12
CA LEU A 69 -14.16 -8.00 7.04
C LEU A 69 -13.63 -7.37 5.75
N VAL A 70 -12.46 -7.79 5.25
CA VAL A 70 -11.97 -7.36 3.93
C VAL A 70 -12.94 -7.77 2.82
N GLU A 71 -13.40 -9.02 2.78
CA GLU A 71 -14.37 -9.47 1.79
C GLU A 71 -15.69 -8.69 1.89
N HIS A 72 -16.12 -8.31 3.10
CA HIS A 72 -17.29 -7.45 3.30
C HIS A 72 -17.07 -6.04 2.71
N LEU A 73 -15.97 -5.36 3.04
CA LEU A 73 -15.68 -4.01 2.52
C LEU A 73 -15.46 -4.03 1.00
N ALA A 74 -14.89 -5.10 0.46
CA ALA A 74 -14.66 -5.28 -0.98
C ALA A 74 -15.96 -5.40 -1.80
N THR A 75 -17.14 -5.44 -1.15
CA THR A 75 -18.42 -5.29 -1.85
C THR A 75 -18.73 -3.83 -2.24
N PHE A 76 -18.04 -2.86 -1.62
CA PHE A 76 -18.20 -1.43 -1.86
C PHE A 76 -16.93 -0.75 -2.41
N LEU A 77 -15.76 -1.33 -2.12
CA LEU A 77 -14.44 -0.81 -2.47
C LEU A 77 -13.67 -1.81 -3.33
N ASP A 78 -12.59 -1.37 -3.96
CA ASP A 78 -11.65 -2.36 -4.49
C ASP A 78 -10.91 -3.09 -3.35
N LYS A 79 -10.39 -4.27 -3.66
CA LYS A 79 -9.83 -5.17 -2.64
C LYS A 79 -8.56 -4.60 -2.00
N GLY A 80 -7.76 -3.84 -2.76
CA GLY A 80 -6.58 -3.15 -2.24
C GLY A 80 -6.96 -2.06 -1.23
N GLU A 81 -7.98 -1.25 -1.55
CA GLU A 81 -8.55 -0.25 -0.64
C GLU A 81 -9.12 -0.87 0.63
N ALA A 82 -9.93 -1.94 0.48
CA ALA A 82 -10.50 -2.65 1.61
C ALA A 82 -9.41 -3.22 2.54
N GLU A 83 -8.37 -3.85 1.99
CA GLU A 83 -7.25 -4.36 2.79
C GLU A 83 -6.47 -3.23 3.46
N ALA A 84 -6.25 -2.11 2.78
CA ALA A 84 -5.56 -0.94 3.34
C ALA A 84 -6.29 -0.34 4.55
N ILE A 85 -7.62 -0.22 4.47
CA ILE A 85 -8.45 0.29 5.57
C ILE A 85 -8.40 -0.66 6.77
N ILE A 86 -8.62 -1.96 6.55
CA ILE A 86 -8.61 -2.94 7.64
C ILE A 86 -7.23 -3.06 8.27
N LEU A 87 -6.16 -3.03 7.48
CA LEU A 87 -4.80 -3.08 8.00
C LEU A 87 -4.46 -1.83 8.81
N ALA A 88 -4.91 -0.65 8.37
CA ALA A 88 -4.74 0.59 9.12
C ALA A 88 -5.44 0.54 10.48
N GLU A 89 -6.64 -0.03 10.54
CA GLU A 89 -7.36 -0.25 11.81
C GLU A 89 -6.63 -1.26 12.70
N GLU A 90 -6.25 -2.43 12.16
CA GLU A 90 -5.57 -3.51 12.90
C GLU A 90 -4.24 -3.08 13.52
N LEU A 91 -3.51 -2.21 12.83
CA LEU A 91 -2.20 -1.73 13.27
C LEU A 91 -2.24 -0.36 13.95
N GLN A 92 -3.42 0.26 14.06
CA GLN A 92 -3.60 1.62 14.60
C GLN A 92 -2.71 2.64 13.88
N ALA A 93 -2.77 2.65 12.55
CA ALA A 93 -1.94 3.52 11.73
C ALA A 93 -2.21 5.01 11.98
N ASP A 94 -1.15 5.81 11.94
CA ASP A 94 -1.23 7.27 12.07
C ASP A 94 -1.75 7.94 10.79
N LEU A 95 -1.51 7.32 9.63
CA LEU A 95 -1.94 7.80 8.33
C LEU A 95 -2.20 6.64 7.37
N LEU A 96 -3.26 6.78 6.58
CA LEU A 96 -3.63 5.88 5.51
C LEU A 96 -3.64 6.67 4.20
N LEU A 97 -2.77 6.27 3.26
CA LEU A 97 -2.68 6.85 1.91
C LEU A 97 -3.58 6.06 0.97
N LEU A 98 -4.76 6.58 0.69
CA LEU A 98 -5.71 6.06 -0.31
C LEU A 98 -5.75 6.99 -1.52
N ASP A 99 -6.21 6.42 -2.63
CA ASP A 99 -6.64 7.19 -3.80
C ASP A 99 -8.11 7.62 -3.58
N GLU A 100 -8.51 8.76 -4.14
CA GLU A 100 -9.93 9.09 -4.26
C GLU A 100 -10.45 8.48 -5.57
N LYS A 101 -11.02 7.27 -5.51
CA LYS A 101 -11.95 6.83 -6.56
C LYS A 101 -13.34 7.33 -6.21
N GLY A 102 -13.60 8.58 -6.60
CA GLY A 102 -14.93 9.20 -6.65
C GLY A 102 -15.38 9.43 -8.08
#